data_AF-M0AE09-F1
#
_entry.id   AF-M0AE09-F1
#
_cell.length_a   1.000
_cell.length_b   1.000
_cell.length_c   1.000
_cell.angle_alpha   90.00
_cell.angle_beta   90.00
_cell.angle_gamma   90.00
#
_symmetry.space_group_name_H-M   'P 1'
#
loop_
_entity.id
_entity.type
_entity.pdbx_description
1 polymer ?
#
loop_
_entity_poly.entity_id
_entity_poly.type
_entity_poly.pdbx_seq_one_letter_code
_entity_poly.pdbx_strand_id
1 'polypeptide(L)' 'MPDLAPQEDLLVIEALVEYHDTHADEYPERASHAKVVASAFAHEHGLMLKDALRQREWIEI' A
#
# COMPACT_ATOMS: atom_id res chain seq x y z
N MET A 1 -5.72 -19.28 -9.40
CA MET A 1 -5.67 -18.73 -8.02
C MET A 1 -5.58 -17.23 -8.17
N PRO A 2 -6.15 -16.39 -7.29
CA PRO A 2 -5.92 -14.94 -7.41
C PRO A 2 -4.41 -14.73 -7.36
N ASP A 3 -3.88 -13.94 -8.30
CA ASP A 3 -2.46 -13.63 -8.37
C ASP A 3 -2.10 -12.86 -7.10
N LEU A 4 -1.53 -13.55 -6.13
CA LEU A 4 -1.07 -12.94 -4.89
C LEU A 4 0.13 -12.05 -5.25
N ALA A 5 0.02 -10.75 -4.96
CA ALA A 5 1.20 -9.87 -4.98
C ALA A 5 2.31 -10.45 -4.08
N PRO A 6 3.59 -10.33 -4.48
CA PRO A 6 4.72 -10.69 -3.62
C PRO A 6 4.63 -10.00 -2.24
N GLN A 7 5.04 -10.70 -1.18
CA GLN A 7 4.97 -10.18 0.19
C GLN A 7 5.75 -8.87 0.36
N GLU A 8 6.87 -8.73 -0.34
CA GLU A 8 7.71 -7.52 -0.35
C GLU A 8 6.95 -6.32 -0.92
N ASP A 9 6.19 -6.51 -1.99
CA ASP A 9 5.40 -5.45 -2.62
C ASP A 9 4.23 -5.01 -1.73
N LEU A 10 3.59 -5.96 -1.04
CA LEU A 10 2.56 -5.67 -0.04
C LEU A 10 3.12 -4.88 1.15
N LEU A 11 4.35 -5.18 1.59
CA LEU A 11 5.03 -4.44 2.66
C LEU A 11 5.38 -3.01 2.22
N VAL A 12 5.78 -2.80 0.97
CA VAL A 12 6.01 -1.47 0.41
C VAL A 12 4.72 -0.67 0.36
N ILE A 13 3.61 -1.28 -0.08
CA ILE A 13 2.28 -0.65 -0.09
C ILE A 13 1.87 -0.23 1.32
N GLU A 14 2.03 -1.11 2.31
CA GLU A 14 1.75 -0.84 3.72
C GLU A 14 2.59 0.35 4.24
N ALA A 15 3.91 0.33 4.04
CA ALA A 15 4.80 1.39 4.50
C ALA A 15 4.47 2.76 3.88
N LEU A 16 4.07 2.80 2.61
CA LEU A 16 3.67 4.04 1.94
C LEU A 16 2.35 4.61 2.50
N VAL A 17 1.41 3.73 2.86
CA VAL A 17 0.14 4.14 3.49
C VAL A 17 0.40 4.63 4.92
N GLU A 18 1.22 3.92 5.69
CA GLU A 18 1.62 4.36 7.04
C GLU A 18 2.33 5.71 7.00
N TYR A 19 3.21 5.93 6.02
CA TYR A 19 3.86 7.22 5.81
C TYR A 19 2.84 8.33 5.56
N HIS A 20 1.87 8.10 4.66
CA HIS A 20 0.79 9.04 4.40
C HIS A 20 0.05 9.40 5.69
N ASP A 21 -0.40 8.40 6.44
CA ASP A 21 -1.26 8.61 7.62
C ASP A 21 -0.50 9.30 8.76
N THR A 22 0.79 9.03 8.91
CA THR A 22 1.62 9.61 9.98
C THR A 22 2.08 11.04 9.67
N HIS A 23 2.27 11.37 8.39
CA HIS A 23 2.93 12.62 7.97
C HIS A 23 2.03 13.57 7.18
N ALA A 24 0.72 13.30 7.08
CA ALA A 24 -0.21 14.12 6.30
C ALA A 24 -0.22 15.60 6.71
N ASP A 25 -0.05 15.91 8.00
CA ASP A 25 -0.07 17.29 8.50
C ASP A 25 1.26 18.02 8.31
N GLU A 26 2.38 17.31 8.45
CA GLU A 26 3.73 17.89 8.37
C GLU A 26 4.22 18.01 6.91
N TYR A 27 3.87 17.03 6.07
CA TYR A 27 4.31 16.93 4.68
C TYR A 27 3.17 16.55 3.73
N PRO A 28 2.12 17.39 3.59
CA PRO A 28 0.88 17.02 2.90
C PRO A 28 1.08 16.57 1.46
N GLU A 29 1.97 17.23 0.71
CA GLU A 29 2.26 16.85 -0.68
C GLU A 29 2.96 15.49 -0.79
N ARG A 30 3.92 15.22 0.10
CA ARG A 30 4.67 13.94 0.10
C ARG A 30 3.80 12.81 0.59
N ALA A 31 2.98 13.04 1.63
CA ALA A 31 2.00 12.09 2.12
C ALA A 31 0.99 11.73 1.02
N SER A 32 0.41 12.74 0.36
CA SER A 32 -0.50 12.52 -0.78
C SER A 32 0.16 11.71 -1.89
N HIS A 33 1.40 12.05 -2.25
CA HIS A 33 2.17 11.33 -3.25
C HIS A 33 2.42 9.86 -2.85
N ALA A 34 2.77 9.59 -1.59
CA ALA A 34 2.97 8.23 -1.09
C ALA A 34 1.72 7.36 -1.29
N LYS A 35 0.53 7.91 -1.02
CA LYS A 35 -0.74 7.21 -1.22
C LYS A 35 -1.07 6.97 -2.70
N VAL A 36 -0.72 7.91 -3.59
CA VAL A 36 -0.85 7.72 -5.04
C VAL A 36 0.06 6.60 -5.52
N VAL A 37 1.32 6.58 -5.07
CA VAL A 37 2.29 5.53 -5.43
C VAL A 37 1.83 4.17 -4.90
N ALA A 38 1.38 4.09 -3.64
CA ALA A 38 0.84 2.84 -3.07
C ALA A 38 -0.34 2.29 -3.88
N SER A 39 -1.23 3.18 -4.35
CA SER A 39 -2.37 2.81 -5.18
C SER A 39 -1.94 2.31 -6.56
N ALA A 40 -0.92 2.93 -7.16
CA ALA A 40 -0.37 2.49 -8.44
C ALA A 40 0.30 1.11 -8.32
N PHE A 41 1.11 0.90 -7.28
CA PHE A 41 1.74 -0.40 -6.98
C PHE A 41 0.69 -1.50 -6.80
N ALA A 42 -0.36 -1.26 -6.01
CA ALA A 42 -1.45 -2.22 -5.87
C ALA A 42 -2.08 -2.57 -7.24
N HIS A 43 -2.25 -1.58 -8.11
CA HIS A 43 -2.83 -1.78 -9.43
C HIS A 43 -1.94 -2.58 -10.37
N GLU A 44 -0.61 -2.48 -10.28
CA GLU A 44 0.34 -3.30 -11.04
C GLU A 44 0.18 -4.79 -10.73
N HIS A 45 -0.31 -5.13 -9.54
CA HIS A 45 -0.65 -6.51 -9.14
C HIS A 45 -2.14 -6.85 -9.35
N GLY A 46 -2.91 -6.01 -10.03
CA GLY A 46 -4.34 -6.25 -10.26
C GLY A 46 -5.22 -6.08 -9.00
N LEU A 47 -4.71 -5.40 -7.97
CA LEU A 47 -5.40 -5.19 -6.71
C LEU A 47 -5.87 -3.74 -6.57
N MET A 48 -6.95 -3.52 -5.83
CA MET A 48 -7.20 -2.21 -5.23
C MET A 48 -6.31 -2.06 -3.99
N LEU A 49 -5.95 -0.84 -3.62
CA LEU A 49 -5.14 -0.55 -2.43
C LEU A 49 -5.69 -1.26 -1.16
N LYS A 50 -7.00 -1.21 -0.94
CA LYS A 50 -7.67 -1.90 0.18
C LYS A 50 -7.51 -3.42 0.16
N ASP A 51 -7.45 -4.03 -1.02
CA ASP A 51 -7.36 -5.48 -1.20
C ASP A 51 -5.91 -5.93 -0.95
N ALA A 52 -4.93 -5.13 -1.39
CA ALA A 52 -3.52 -5.33 -1.06
C ALA A 52 -3.26 -5.25 0.45
N LEU A 53 -3.79 -4.22 1.13
CA LEU A 53 -3.68 -4.09 2.60
C LEU A 53 -4.34 -5.27 3.33
N ARG A 54 -5.53 -5.69 2.89
CA ARG A 54 -6.20 -6.87 3.46
C ARG A 54 -5.37 -8.14 3.24
N GLN A 55 -4.77 -8.32 2.07
CA GLN A 55 -3.93 -9.48 1.79
C GLN A 55 -2.69 -9.50 2.69
N ARG A 56 -2.11 -8.34 3.00
CA ARG A 56 -0.99 -8.19 3.94
C ARG A 56 -1.35 -8.64 5.35
N GLU A 57 -2.50 -8.20 5.87
CA GLU A 57 -3.01 -8.60 7.20
C GLU A 57 -3.18 -10.13 7.31
N TRP A 58 -3.56 -10.79 6.22
CA TRP A 58 -3.78 -12.24 6.19
C TRP A 58 -2.48 -13.06 6.15
N ILE A 59 -1.36 -12.43 5.78
CA ILE A 59 -0.04 -13.08 5.70
C ILE A 59 0.66 -13.07 7.07
N GLU A 60 0.24 -12.22 8.01
CA GLU A 60 0.82 -12.16 9.37
C GLU A 60 0.24 -13.16 10.38
N ILE A 61 -0.73 -13.99 9.96
CA ILE A 61 -1.41 -15.00 10.79
C ILE A 61 -0.97 -16.41 10.38
#